data_AF-L8H457-F1
#
_entry.id   AF-L8H457-F1
#
_cell.length_a   1.000
_cell.length_b   1.000
_cell.length_c   1.000
_cell.angle_alpha   90.00
_cell.angle_beta   90.00
_cell.angle_gamma   90.00
#
_symmetry.space_group_name_H-M   'P 1'
#
loop_
_entity.id
_entity.type
_entity.pdbx_description
1 polymer ?
#
loop_
_entity_poly.entity_id
_entity_poly.type
_entity_poly.pdbx_seq_one_letter_code
_entity_poly.pdbx_strand_id
1 'polypeptide(L)'
;MTGKPSATVTSPKDGKDKSDGEIKNSQLMFDSVWNKLKAKYTEERMRASSLTYACVGGGIMTEIIWLMGAPGSGKGTNTPFILEARGITASPVVLSDLLDSPEFRVIKAEGGMISDAQVTETLLETLLQDQYRVGALVDGFPRTEIQVDHVSLLYDRMLTLKRQNPQLYPRPVFRSNPPQPPTVATLPPSPESRGA
;
A
#
# COMPACT_ATOMS: atom_id res chain seq x y z
N MET A 1 -39.17 59.37 -5.89
CA MET A 1 -37.88 58.85 -6.38
C MET A 1 -37.01 58.50 -5.18
N THR A 2 -37.08 57.28 -4.69
CA THR A 2 -36.32 56.79 -3.53
C THR A 2 -35.11 55.99 -4.03
N GLY A 3 -33.94 56.61 -4.06
CA GLY A 3 -32.66 55.97 -4.40
C GLY A 3 -31.97 55.44 -3.14
N LYS A 4 -31.64 54.14 -3.14
CA LYS A 4 -30.81 53.47 -2.12
C LYS A 4 -29.36 53.99 -2.16
N PRO A 5 -28.67 54.13 -1.03
CA PRO A 5 -27.22 54.04 -1.00
C PRO A 5 -26.77 52.57 -0.88
N SER A 6 -25.87 52.18 -1.79
CA SER A 6 -25.18 50.89 -1.83
C SER A 6 -24.00 50.91 -0.85
N ALA A 7 -24.08 50.15 0.23
CA ALA A 7 -22.94 49.86 1.10
C ALA A 7 -22.30 48.54 0.67
N THR A 8 -21.11 48.64 0.11
CA THR A 8 -20.22 47.52 -0.21
C THR A 8 -19.70 46.92 1.10
N VAL A 9 -20.19 45.73 1.46
CA VAL A 9 -19.58 44.92 2.54
C VAL A 9 -18.61 43.95 1.87
N THR A 10 -17.35 44.34 1.83
CA THR A 10 -16.24 43.45 1.49
C THR A 10 -16.05 42.46 2.64
N SER A 11 -16.34 41.18 2.40
CA SER A 11 -16.03 40.10 3.36
C SER A 11 -14.52 39.82 3.38
N PRO A 12 -13.87 39.60 4.55
CA PRO A 12 -12.47 39.19 4.60
C PRO A 12 -12.29 37.75 4.09
N LYS A 13 -11.24 37.55 3.28
CA LYS A 13 -10.77 36.24 2.82
C LYS A 13 -9.93 35.57 3.91
N ASP A 14 -10.55 34.76 4.77
CA ASP A 14 -9.84 33.85 5.67
C ASP A 14 -9.91 32.42 5.12
N GLY A 15 -8.90 32.01 4.35
CA GLY A 15 -8.88 30.66 3.79
C GLY A 15 -7.53 30.14 3.30
N LYS A 16 -6.42 30.84 3.57
CA LYS A 16 -5.10 30.45 3.01
C LYS A 16 -4.02 30.08 4.04
N ASP A 17 -4.19 30.41 5.32
CA ASP A 17 -3.14 30.15 6.33
C ASP A 17 -3.33 28.85 7.12
N LYS A 18 -4.54 28.27 7.18
CA LYS A 18 -4.78 27.02 7.92
C LYS A 18 -4.22 25.79 7.20
N SER A 19 -4.35 25.74 5.87
CA SER A 19 -3.89 24.61 5.04
C SER A 19 -2.38 24.42 5.13
N ASP A 20 -1.62 25.51 5.09
CA ASP A 20 -0.16 25.44 5.03
C ASP A 20 0.46 24.97 6.36
N GLY A 21 -0.19 25.26 7.49
CA GLY A 21 0.19 24.79 8.82
C GLY A 21 -0.10 23.30 9.02
N GLU A 22 -1.29 22.85 8.60
CA GLU A 22 -1.71 21.45 8.69
C GLU A 22 -0.86 20.54 7.80
N ILE A 23 -0.53 20.97 6.57
CA ILE A 23 0.35 20.24 5.65
C ILE A 23 1.77 20.07 6.24
N LYS A 24 2.34 21.13 6.83
CA LYS A 24 3.66 21.05 7.48
C LYS A 24 3.64 20.09 8.67
N ASN A 25 2.56 20.09 9.44
CA ASN A 25 2.39 19.17 10.56
C ASN A 25 2.32 17.70 10.08
N SER A 26 1.55 17.44 9.01
CA SER A 26 1.45 16.11 8.38
C SER A 26 2.82 15.60 7.88
N GLN A 27 3.60 16.44 7.19
CA GLN A 27 4.95 16.08 6.75
C GLN A 27 5.87 15.71 7.91
N LEU A 28 5.87 16.52 8.98
CA LEU A 28 6.68 16.24 10.17
C LEU A 28 6.28 14.94 10.86
N MET A 29 4.97 14.65 10.94
CA MET A 29 4.46 13.39 11.48
C MET A 29 4.92 12.20 10.64
N PHE A 30 4.74 12.26 9.32
CA PHE A 30 5.17 11.21 8.42
C PHE A 30 6.68 10.98 8.48
N ASP A 31 7.50 12.04 8.44
CA ASP A 31 8.95 11.93 8.47
C ASP A 31 9.44 11.35 9.81
N SER A 32 8.78 11.68 10.92
CA SER A 32 9.06 11.07 12.22
C SER A 32 8.82 9.55 12.19
N VAL A 33 7.64 9.12 11.73
CA VAL A 33 7.28 7.70 11.58
C VAL A 33 8.25 6.99 10.63
N TRP A 34 8.52 7.58 9.48
CA TRP A 34 9.41 7.05 8.47
C TRP A 34 10.83 6.84 9.01
N ASN A 35 11.38 7.84 9.71
CA ASN A 35 12.72 7.75 10.29
C ASN A 35 12.80 6.73 11.43
N LYS A 36 11.75 6.64 12.25
CA LYS A 36 11.63 5.63 13.31
C LYS A 36 11.67 4.21 12.74
N LEU A 37 10.84 3.93 11.73
CA LEU A 37 10.83 2.64 11.04
C LEU A 37 12.16 2.38 10.33
N LYS A 38 12.71 3.37 9.62
CA LYS A 38 14.01 3.25 8.96
C LYS A 38 15.10 2.88 9.95
N ALA A 39 15.16 3.51 11.13
CA ALA A 39 16.14 3.20 12.16
C ALA A 39 15.97 1.77 12.68
N LYS A 40 14.76 1.40 13.10
CA LYS A 40 14.42 0.05 13.59
C LYS A 40 14.86 -1.05 12.62
N TYR A 41 14.45 -0.93 11.36
CA TYR A 41 14.75 -1.94 10.34
C TYR A 41 16.19 -1.83 9.79
N THR A 42 16.90 -0.72 9.98
CA THR A 42 18.34 -0.64 9.67
C THR A 42 19.18 -1.38 10.71
N GLU A 43 18.81 -1.28 11.99
CA GLU A 43 19.46 -2.00 13.09
C GLU A 43 19.22 -3.52 13.00
N GLU A 44 18.00 -3.95 12.66
CA GLU A 44 17.69 -5.37 12.41
C GLU A 44 18.47 -5.93 11.21
N ARG A 45 18.65 -5.13 10.14
CA ARG A 45 19.47 -5.49 8.97
C ARG A 45 20.95 -5.71 9.29
N MET A 46 21.52 -5.05 10.31
CA MET A 46 22.89 -5.33 10.74
C MET A 46 23.03 -6.67 11.47
N ARG A 47 21.94 -7.21 12.03
CA ARG A 47 21.95 -8.52 12.72
C ARG A 47 21.72 -9.71 11.78
N ALA A 48 20.98 -9.53 10.69
CA ALA A 48 20.62 -10.61 9.77
C ALA A 48 21.50 -10.62 8.51
N SER A 49 22.52 -11.48 8.49
CA SER A 49 23.28 -11.84 7.28
C SER A 49 22.47 -12.83 6.43
N SER A 50 21.45 -12.37 5.70
CA SER A 50 20.84 -13.16 4.61
C SER A 50 20.01 -12.27 3.66
N LEU A 51 20.00 -12.67 2.40
CA LEU A 51 19.66 -11.93 1.18
C LEU A 51 18.14 -11.65 1.00
N THR A 52 17.51 -10.93 1.91
CA THR A 52 16.06 -10.66 1.91
C THR A 52 15.87 -9.33 2.70
N TYR A 53 15.55 -8.14 2.17
CA TYR A 53 14.20 -7.49 2.11
C TYR A 53 14.32 -6.01 1.61
N ALA A 54 13.69 -5.61 0.47
CA ALA A 54 13.80 -4.27 -0.22
C ALA A 54 12.48 -3.57 -0.21
N CYS A 55 11.96 -3.29 0.97
CA CYS A 55 11.38 -1.97 1.09
C CYS A 55 12.42 -0.97 1.62
N VAL A 56 13.59 -1.47 2.10
CA VAL A 56 14.83 -0.70 2.32
C VAL A 56 16.14 -1.39 1.81
N GLY A 57 16.19 -2.71 1.52
CA GLY A 57 17.06 -3.33 0.48
C GLY A 57 17.27 -4.89 0.46
N GLY A 58 16.43 -5.62 -0.29
CA GLY A 58 16.34 -7.02 -0.75
C GLY A 58 14.92 -7.59 -1.13
N GLY A 59 14.11 -6.96 -2.02
CA GLY A 59 12.72 -7.31 -2.41
C GLY A 59 11.57 -6.31 -2.09
N ILE A 60 10.95 -5.70 -3.10
CA ILE A 60 9.94 -4.62 -2.97
C ILE A 60 8.52 -5.18 -3.04
N MET A 61 7.67 -4.72 -2.12
CA MET A 61 6.21 -4.67 -2.27
C MET A 61 5.83 -4.17 -3.67
N THR A 62 5.48 -5.08 -4.58
CA THR A 62 5.28 -4.73 -5.98
C THR A 62 4.01 -3.93 -6.23
N GLU A 63 2.99 -4.09 -5.39
CA GLU A 63 1.70 -3.40 -5.51
C GLU A 63 1.07 -3.17 -4.13
N ILE A 64 0.51 -1.98 -3.91
CA ILE A 64 -0.34 -1.67 -2.75
C ILE A 64 -1.69 -1.22 -3.28
N ILE A 65 -2.75 -1.91 -2.86
CA ILE A 65 -4.13 -1.63 -3.26
C ILE A 65 -4.87 -1.07 -2.05
N TRP A 66 -5.31 0.18 -2.15
CA TRP A 66 -6.13 0.84 -1.14
C TRP A 66 -7.62 0.58 -1.42
N LEU A 67 -8.26 -0.35 -0.70
CA LEU A 67 -9.65 -0.74 -0.92
C LEU A 67 -10.61 0.11 -0.09
N MET A 68 -11.23 1.10 -0.73
CA MET A 68 -12.19 2.01 -0.09
C MET A 68 -13.64 1.65 -0.39
N GLY A 69 -14.53 1.93 0.56
CA GLY A 69 -15.96 1.66 0.39
C GLY A 69 -16.74 1.80 1.69
N ALA A 70 -18.01 2.16 1.59
CA ALA A 70 -18.92 2.30 2.71
C ALA A 70 -19.18 0.93 3.39
N PRO A 71 -19.58 0.90 4.68
CA PRO A 71 -20.09 -0.31 5.31
C PRO A 71 -21.23 -0.90 4.47
N GLY A 72 -21.17 -2.20 4.21
CA GLY A 72 -22.17 -2.89 3.37
C GLY A 72 -21.99 -2.75 1.85
N SER A 73 -20.96 -2.05 1.36
CA SER A 73 -20.71 -1.91 -0.09
C SER A 73 -20.16 -3.17 -0.79
N GLY A 74 -20.11 -4.31 -0.10
CA GLY A 74 -19.62 -5.57 -0.64
C GLY A 74 -18.10 -5.71 -0.73
N LYS A 75 -17.30 -4.87 -0.02
CA LYS A 75 -15.83 -4.99 -0.01
C LYS A 75 -15.37 -6.39 0.36
N GLY A 76 -15.86 -6.94 1.47
CA GLY A 76 -15.50 -8.30 1.92
C GLY A 76 -15.82 -9.38 0.88
N THR A 77 -16.88 -9.20 0.09
CA THR A 77 -17.23 -10.11 -1.01
C THR A 77 -16.22 -10.01 -2.15
N ASN A 78 -15.76 -8.80 -2.49
CA ASN A 78 -14.84 -8.57 -3.61
C ASN A 78 -13.36 -8.80 -3.27
N THR A 79 -12.97 -8.69 -2.00
CA THR A 79 -11.57 -8.81 -1.56
C THR A 79 -10.90 -10.11 -2.05
N PRO A 80 -11.48 -11.31 -1.89
CA PRO A 80 -10.86 -12.54 -2.39
C PRO A 80 -10.63 -12.52 -3.91
N PHE A 81 -11.61 -12.01 -4.68
CA PHE A 81 -11.49 -11.91 -6.13
C PHE A 81 -10.39 -10.93 -6.57
N ILE A 82 -10.24 -9.80 -5.88
CA ILE A 82 -9.18 -8.82 -6.18
C ILE A 82 -7.81 -9.43 -5.89
N LEU A 83 -7.66 -10.10 -4.74
CA LEU A 83 -6.41 -10.76 -4.35
C LEU A 83 -6.02 -11.85 -5.37
N GLU A 84 -6.97 -12.71 -5.74
CA GLU A 84 -6.76 -13.76 -6.76
C GLU A 84 -6.36 -13.16 -8.11
N ALA A 85 -7.11 -12.16 -8.60
CA ALA A 85 -6.84 -11.51 -9.89
C ALA A 85 -5.50 -10.77 -9.94
N ARG A 86 -4.94 -10.41 -8.78
CA ARG A 86 -3.64 -9.74 -8.64
C ARG A 86 -2.52 -10.69 -8.23
N GLY A 87 -2.80 -11.97 -8.03
CA GLY A 87 -1.82 -12.96 -7.57
C GLY A 87 -1.27 -12.67 -6.18
N ILE A 88 -2.04 -11.95 -5.34
CA ILE A 88 -1.66 -11.64 -3.96
C ILE A 88 -2.17 -12.77 -3.07
N THR A 89 -1.25 -13.53 -2.47
CA THR A 89 -1.58 -14.63 -1.54
C THR A 89 -1.66 -14.18 -0.09
N ALA A 90 -1.20 -12.98 0.21
CA ALA A 90 -1.28 -12.39 1.54
C ALA A 90 -2.73 -12.11 1.93
N SER A 91 -3.06 -12.28 3.21
CA SER A 91 -4.34 -11.82 3.75
C SER A 91 -4.46 -10.30 3.63
N PRO A 92 -5.67 -9.73 3.48
CA PRO A 92 -5.83 -8.28 3.43
C PRO A 92 -5.45 -7.64 4.77
N VAL A 93 -4.83 -6.47 4.72
CA VAL A 93 -4.57 -5.64 5.90
C VAL A 93 -5.83 -4.84 6.20
N VAL A 94 -6.58 -5.26 7.23
CA VAL A 94 -7.80 -4.57 7.65
C VAL A 94 -7.45 -3.60 8.77
N LEU A 95 -7.63 -2.30 8.53
CA LEU A 95 -7.21 -1.28 9.50
C LEU A 95 -7.96 -1.42 10.84
N SER A 96 -9.23 -1.79 10.81
CA SER A 96 -10.02 -1.99 12.04
C SER A 96 -9.44 -3.08 12.94
N ASP A 97 -8.86 -4.13 12.36
CA ASP A 97 -8.26 -5.23 13.10
C ASP A 97 -6.90 -4.81 13.69
N LEU A 98 -6.11 -4.05 12.93
CA LEU A 98 -4.86 -3.47 13.42
C LEU A 98 -5.09 -2.55 14.63
N LEU A 99 -6.13 -1.71 14.57
CA LEU A 99 -6.50 -0.78 15.64
C LEU A 99 -7.26 -1.45 16.78
N ASP A 100 -7.37 -2.78 16.77
CA ASP A 100 -7.95 -3.59 17.84
C ASP A 100 -6.92 -4.47 18.57
N SER A 101 -5.63 -4.19 18.37
CA SER A 101 -4.54 -4.80 19.14
C SER A 101 -4.64 -4.49 20.64
N PRO A 102 -4.02 -5.30 21.53
CA PRO A 102 -4.03 -5.05 22.97
C PRO A 102 -3.56 -3.65 23.36
N GLU A 103 -2.51 -3.13 22.71
CA GLU A 103 -2.00 -1.78 22.94
C GLU A 103 -3.04 -0.70 22.64
N PHE A 104 -3.70 -0.79 21.48
CA PHE A 104 -4.73 0.18 21.11
C PHE A 104 -6.01 0.03 21.92
N ARG A 105 -6.34 -1.17 22.41
CA ARG A 105 -7.46 -1.38 23.33
C ARG A 105 -7.25 -0.68 24.66
N VAL A 106 -6.03 -0.66 25.19
CA VAL A 106 -5.70 0.09 26.43
C VAL A 106 -5.93 1.58 26.22
N ILE A 107 -5.39 2.14 25.14
CA ILE A 107 -5.56 3.57 24.80
C ILE A 107 -7.06 3.91 24.68
N LYS A 108 -7.84 3.09 23.97
CA LYS A 108 -9.29 3.28 23.82
C LYS A 108 -10.03 3.18 25.17
N ALA A 109 -9.64 2.24 26.03
CA ALA A 109 -10.26 2.03 27.34
C ALA A 109 -10.01 3.18 28.31
N GLU A 110 -8.86 3.85 28.19
CA GLU A 110 -8.51 5.06 28.95
C GLU A 110 -9.19 6.33 28.40
N GLY A 111 -10.02 6.21 27.35
CA GLY A 111 -10.66 7.35 26.68
C GLY A 111 -9.71 8.12 25.76
N GLY A 112 -8.52 7.57 25.50
CA GLY A 112 -7.55 8.12 24.56
C GLY A 112 -7.97 7.95 23.11
N MET A 113 -7.45 8.82 22.25
CA MET A 113 -7.66 8.76 20.80
C MET A 113 -6.38 8.27 20.13
N ILE A 114 -6.51 7.34 19.18
CA ILE A 114 -5.37 6.86 18.39
C ILE A 114 -5.05 7.93 17.35
N SER A 115 -3.81 8.43 17.37
CA SER A 115 -3.35 9.48 16.45
C SER A 115 -3.08 8.96 15.04
N ASP A 116 -3.19 9.82 14.02
CA ASP A 116 -2.84 9.46 12.64
C ASP A 116 -1.40 8.96 12.48
N ALA A 117 -0.47 9.47 13.29
CA ALA A 117 0.91 9.01 13.33
C ALA A 117 1.01 7.54 13.81
N GLN A 118 0.29 7.16 14.87
CA GLN A 118 0.25 5.77 15.35
C GLN A 118 -0.40 4.84 14.33
N VAL A 119 -1.52 5.27 13.72
CA VAL A 119 -2.19 4.50 12.65
C VAL A 119 -1.22 4.25 11.49
N THR A 120 -0.53 5.30 11.04
CA THR A 120 0.42 5.23 9.93
C THR A 120 1.62 4.36 10.27
N GLU A 121 2.17 4.50 11.48
CA GLU A 121 3.28 3.68 11.95
C GLU A 121 2.93 2.19 11.93
N THR A 122 1.82 1.81 12.59
CA THR A 122 1.39 0.41 12.66
C THR A 122 1.10 -0.16 11.27
N LEU A 123 0.47 0.63 10.41
CA LEU A 123 0.17 0.21 9.05
C LEU A 123 1.45 -0.01 8.24
N LEU A 124 2.36 0.96 8.20
CA LEU A 124 3.62 0.84 7.46
C LEU A 124 4.47 -0.30 8.01
N GLU A 125 4.53 -0.49 9.32
CA GLU A 125 5.21 -1.62 9.95
C GLU A 125 4.63 -2.96 9.53
N THR A 126 3.29 -3.08 9.49
CA THR A 126 2.61 -4.28 9.01
C THR A 126 2.96 -4.56 7.56
N LEU A 127 2.96 -3.53 6.72
CA LEU A 127 3.32 -3.61 5.30
C LEU A 127 4.79 -4.00 5.06
N LEU A 128 5.66 -3.87 6.06
CA LEU A 128 7.06 -4.31 5.96
C LEU A 128 7.25 -5.82 6.19
N GLN A 129 6.22 -6.56 6.63
CA GLN A 129 6.30 -8.00 6.86
C GLN A 129 6.44 -8.79 5.55
N ASP A 130 7.19 -9.89 5.60
CA ASP A 130 7.57 -10.72 4.44
C ASP A 130 6.39 -11.20 3.60
N GLN A 131 5.29 -11.54 4.27
CA GLN A 131 4.08 -12.03 3.62
C GLN A 131 3.49 -11.05 2.61
N TYR A 132 3.70 -9.74 2.80
CA TYR A 132 3.17 -8.72 1.91
C TYR A 132 4.09 -8.42 0.73
N ARG A 133 5.32 -8.92 0.69
CA ARG A 133 6.35 -8.56 -0.31
C ARG A 133 5.89 -8.61 -1.77
N VAL A 134 4.97 -9.50 -2.14
CA VAL A 134 4.42 -9.61 -3.51
C VAL A 134 3.31 -8.59 -3.77
N GLY A 135 2.61 -8.18 -2.73
CA GLY A 135 1.60 -7.13 -2.79
C GLY A 135 0.76 -7.13 -1.52
N ALA A 136 0.13 -5.99 -1.25
CA ALA A 136 -0.77 -5.81 -0.14
C ALA A 136 -2.08 -5.19 -0.59
N LEU A 137 -3.19 -5.68 -0.06
CA LEU A 137 -4.47 -5.00 -0.10
C LEU A 137 -4.76 -4.43 1.29
N VAL A 138 -4.99 -3.14 1.37
CA VAL A 138 -5.29 -2.42 2.61
C VAL A 138 -6.76 -1.97 2.58
N ASP A 139 -7.57 -2.45 3.52
CA ASP A 139 -8.96 -2.01 3.68
C ASP A 139 -9.09 -0.98 4.80
N GLY A 140 -9.68 0.17 4.46
CA GLY A 140 -10.09 1.18 5.42
C GLY A 140 -9.00 2.18 5.81
N PHE A 141 -7.98 2.38 4.98
CA PHE A 141 -7.01 3.48 5.07
C PHE A 141 -6.78 4.11 3.68
N PRO A 142 -6.79 5.44 3.50
CA PRO A 142 -6.89 6.48 4.53
C PRO A 142 -8.34 6.79 4.97
N ARG A 143 -8.51 7.30 6.20
CA ARG A 143 -9.78 7.77 6.79
C ARG A 143 -9.83 9.27 7.04
N THR A 144 -8.68 9.94 7.08
CA THR A 144 -8.53 11.37 7.38
C THR A 144 -7.69 12.05 6.29
N GLU A 145 -7.79 13.38 6.17
CA GLU A 145 -6.98 14.15 5.21
C GLU A 145 -5.48 14.02 5.50
N ILE A 146 -5.08 14.01 6.78
CA ILE A 146 -3.68 13.76 7.19
C ILE A 146 -3.19 12.41 6.66
N GLN A 147 -4.02 11.36 6.73
CA GLN A 147 -3.64 10.05 6.19
C GLN A 147 -3.54 10.05 4.65
N VAL A 148 -4.34 10.85 3.94
CA VAL A 148 -4.21 11.03 2.48
C VAL A 148 -2.86 11.65 2.14
N ASP A 149 -2.43 12.66 2.90
CA ASP A 149 -1.11 13.26 2.74
C ASP A 149 -0.01 12.23 3.00
N HIS A 150 -0.14 11.39 4.03
CA HIS A 150 0.81 10.32 4.30
C HIS A 150 0.93 9.30 3.15
N VAL A 151 -0.18 8.95 2.47
CA VAL A 151 -0.13 8.10 1.26
C VAL A 151 0.66 8.79 0.15
N SER A 152 0.46 10.09 -0.04
CA SER A 152 1.16 10.87 -1.07
C SER A 152 2.67 10.94 -0.78
N LEU A 153 3.04 11.19 0.48
CA LEU A 153 4.43 11.20 0.93
C LEU A 153 5.08 9.82 0.78
N LEU A 154 4.36 8.75 1.12
CA LEU A 154 4.82 7.38 0.92
C LEU A 154 5.11 7.10 -0.57
N TYR A 155 4.20 7.50 -1.46
CA TYR A 155 4.39 7.35 -2.90
C TYR A 155 5.66 8.07 -3.40
N ASP A 156 5.88 9.31 -2.96
CA ASP A 156 7.07 10.09 -3.33
C ASP A 156 8.37 9.44 -2.81
N ARG A 157 8.35 8.89 -1.59
CA ARG A 157 9.47 8.11 -1.04
C ARG A 157 9.73 6.87 -1.87
N MET A 158 8.69 6.11 -2.23
CA MET A 158 8.82 4.91 -3.07
C MET A 158 9.39 5.24 -4.45
N LEU A 159 8.92 6.32 -5.09
CA LEU A 159 9.47 6.79 -6.37
C LEU A 159 10.94 7.19 -6.25
N THR A 160 11.32 7.85 -5.17
CA THR A 160 12.70 8.25 -4.90
C THR A 160 13.60 7.02 -4.71
N LEU A 161 13.16 6.04 -3.93
CA LEU A 161 13.88 4.78 -3.72
C LEU A 161 14.04 4.00 -5.02
N LYS A 162 13.01 3.96 -5.86
CA LYS A 162 13.03 3.33 -7.18
C LYS A 162 14.04 3.98 -8.13
N ARG A 163 14.12 5.31 -8.12
CA ARG A 163 15.12 6.07 -8.90
C ARG A 163 16.55 5.83 -8.41
N GLN A 164 16.74 5.72 -7.10
CA GLN A 164 18.06 5.48 -6.49
C GLN A 164 18.54 4.04 -6.64
N ASN A 165 17.63 3.06 -6.74
CA ASN A 165 17.94 1.64 -6.76
C ASN A 165 17.27 0.90 -7.92
N PRO A 166 17.51 1.29 -9.18
CA PRO A 166 16.81 0.73 -10.34
C PRO A 166 16.96 -0.81 -10.45
N GLN A 167 18.07 -1.37 -10.00
CA GLN A 167 18.35 -2.81 -9.97
C GLN A 167 17.38 -3.61 -9.10
N LEU A 168 16.78 -2.97 -8.08
CA LEU A 168 15.81 -3.64 -7.21
C LEU A 168 14.41 -3.66 -7.84
N TYR A 169 14.10 -2.71 -8.74
CA TYR A 169 12.80 -2.53 -9.39
C TYR A 169 12.87 -2.83 -10.89
N PRO A 170 13.13 -4.08 -11.31
CA PRO A 170 13.24 -4.40 -12.72
C PRO A 170 11.93 -4.07 -13.45
N ARG A 171 12.04 -3.52 -14.66
CA ARG A 171 10.86 -3.29 -15.50
C ARG A 171 10.24 -4.64 -15.88
N PRO A 172 8.91 -4.75 -15.93
CA PRO A 172 8.25 -5.94 -16.48
C PRO A 172 8.78 -6.23 -17.89
N VAL A 173 9.23 -7.46 -18.11
CA VAL A 173 9.63 -7.92 -19.44
C VAL A 173 8.55 -8.86 -19.93
N PHE A 174 7.70 -8.38 -20.83
CA PHE A 174 6.72 -9.22 -21.51
C PHE A 174 7.45 -9.98 -22.63
N ARG A 175 7.64 -11.30 -22.44
CA ARG A 175 8.11 -12.19 -23.51
C ARG A 175 6.91 -13.00 -23.99
N SER A 176 6.51 -12.82 -25.24
CA SER A 176 5.65 -13.79 -25.91
C SER A 176 6.53 -14.98 -26.30
N ASN A 177 6.41 -16.11 -25.58
CA ASN A 177 6.86 -17.36 -26.15
C ASN A 177 5.83 -17.76 -27.21
N PRO A 178 6.22 -17.94 -28.49
CA PRO A 178 5.30 -18.50 -29.47
C PRO A 178 4.85 -19.88 -28.99
N PRO A 179 3.57 -20.25 -29.18
CA PRO A 179 3.10 -21.58 -28.82
C PRO A 179 3.96 -22.61 -29.54
N GLN A 180 4.54 -23.55 -28.77
CA GLN A 180 5.25 -24.68 -29.34
C GLN A 180 4.22 -25.52 -30.12
N PRO A 181 4.48 -25.88 -31.39
CA PRO A 181 3.59 -26.75 -32.13
C PRO A 181 3.41 -28.07 -31.34
N PRO A 182 2.21 -28.66 -31.32
CA PRO A 182 2.00 -29.93 -30.64
C PRO A 182 2.98 -30.95 -31.21
N THR A 183 3.74 -31.61 -30.34
CA THR A 183 4.56 -32.75 -30.73
C THR A 183 3.62 -33.81 -31.28
N VAL A 184 3.63 -34.00 -32.61
CA VAL A 184 2.94 -35.12 -33.24
C VAL A 184 3.59 -36.38 -32.71
N ALA A 185 2.91 -37.08 -31.80
CA ALA A 185 3.27 -38.43 -31.43
C ALA A 185 3.11 -39.30 -32.68
N THR A 186 4.23 -39.64 -33.32
CA THR A 186 4.24 -40.61 -34.41
C THR A 186 3.71 -41.93 -33.84
N LEU A 187 2.50 -42.35 -34.25
CA LEU A 187 2.00 -43.66 -33.87
C LEU A 187 3.00 -44.72 -34.37
N PRO A 188 3.36 -45.71 -33.53
CA PRO A 188 4.15 -46.84 -34.03
C PRO A 188 3.38 -47.52 -35.17
N PRO A 189 4.08 -47.97 -36.24
CA PRO A 189 3.42 -48.64 -37.35
C PRO A 189 2.66 -49.87 -36.86
N SER A 190 1.42 -50.03 -37.34
CA SER A 190 0.60 -51.21 -37.02
C SER A 190 1.31 -52.48 -37.46
N PRO A 191 1.28 -53.56 -36.65
CA PRO A 191 1.88 -54.83 -37.04
C PRO A 191 1.12 -55.37 -38.26
N GLU A 192 1.83 -55.51 -39.37
CA GLU A 192 1.36 -56.20 -40.56
C GLU A 192 0.81 -57.58 -40.17
N SER A 193 -0.44 -57.85 -40.53
CA SER A 193 -1.01 -59.19 -40.48
C SER A 193 -0.26 -60.06 -41.48
N ARG A 194 0.81 -60.72 -41.02
CA ARG A 194 1.42 -61.85 -41.71
C ARG A 194 0.34 -62.92 -41.85
N GLY A 195 -0.02 -63.17 -43.11
CA GLY A 195 -1.10 -64.04 -43.49
C GLY A 195 -0.92 -65.50 -43.07
N ALA A 196 -2.08 -66.14 -42.97
CA ALA A 196 -2.32 -67.53 -43.35
C ALA A 196 -3.71 -67.58 -43.98
#